data_AF-A0A8S2ZTI5-F1
#
_entry.id   AF-A0A8S2ZTI5-F1
#
_cell.length_a   1.000
_cell.length_b   1.000
_cell.length_c   1.000
_cell.angle_alpha   90.00
_cell.angle_beta   90.00
_cell.angle_gamma   90.00
#
_symmetry.space_group_name_H-M   'P 1'
#
loop_
_entity.id
_entity.type
_entity.pdbx_description
1 polymer ?
#
loop_
_entity_poly.entity_id
_entity_poly.type
_entity_poly.pdbx_seq_one_letter_code
_entity_poly.pdbx_strand_id
1 'polypeptide(L)'
;MLNRSGNTKYQIKDAQQVYRQLSVSYEKIDSTSKKLVAFADKCPNIDENDISSKARYATLCRNIRMYAVQVLQNFSLSTRRVPTEDEIKQARDAKQRSDNELMEKVILSIPGINGKTLELSEELKPFIQQYYQVLQYMQQAKLAGRDDEVKLLESNLEELAQAMRVAHQN
;
A
#
# COMPACT_ATOMS: atom_id res chain seq x y z
N MET A 1 10.17 -1.89 19.12
CA MET A 1 10.62 -0.78 19.99
C MET A 1 10.58 0.51 19.17
N LEU A 2 9.63 1.39 19.49
CA LEU A 2 9.50 2.75 18.90
C LEU A 2 10.51 3.68 19.58
N ASN A 3 11.10 4.63 18.84
CA ASN A 3 11.93 5.67 19.44
C ASN A 3 11.06 6.81 20.02
N ARG A 4 11.65 7.69 20.85
CA ARG A 4 10.95 8.80 21.53
C ARG A 4 10.27 9.81 20.57
N SER A 5 10.49 9.70 19.27
CA SER A 5 9.90 10.53 18.22
C SER A 5 8.68 9.88 17.53
N GLY A 6 8.22 8.72 18.00
CA GLY A 6 7.07 8.01 17.42
C GLY A 6 7.37 7.29 16.09
N ASN A 7 8.63 7.32 15.62
CA ASN A 7 9.02 6.66 14.39
C ASN A 7 9.38 5.19 14.64
N THR A 8 8.90 4.31 13.76
CA THR A 8 9.39 2.92 13.69
C THR A 8 10.88 2.92 13.34
N LYS A 9 11.66 2.07 14.02
CA LYS A 9 13.12 1.91 13.82
C LYS A 9 13.50 1.58 12.36
N TYR A 10 12.55 1.16 11.54
CA TYR A 10 12.75 0.72 10.16
C TYR A 10 12.28 1.80 9.19
N GLN A 11 13.20 2.23 8.33
CA GLN A 11 12.90 3.11 7.20
C GLN A 11 12.51 2.28 5.97
N ILE A 12 11.82 2.92 5.04
CA ILE A 12 11.37 2.27 3.78
C ILE A 12 12.57 1.80 2.95
N LYS A 13 13.68 2.55 3.04
CA LYS A 13 14.96 2.18 2.42
C LYS A 13 15.47 0.83 2.94
N ASP A 14 15.32 0.55 4.23
CA ASP A 14 15.70 -0.72 4.84
C ASP A 14 14.85 -1.88 4.29
N ALA A 15 13.53 -1.67 4.19
CA ALA A 15 12.63 -2.65 3.61
C ALA A 15 12.97 -2.94 2.14
N GLN A 16 13.19 -1.90 1.33
CA GLN A 16 13.59 -2.05 -0.08
C GLN A 16 14.95 -2.74 -0.22
N GLN A 17 15.88 -2.51 0.71
CA GLN A 17 17.17 -3.20 0.73
C GLN A 17 16.99 -4.70 1.01
N VAL A 18 16.16 -5.07 1.98
CA VAL A 18 15.85 -6.47 2.28
C VAL A 18 15.19 -7.15 1.06
N TYR A 19 14.24 -6.49 0.39
CA TYR A 19 13.62 -7.04 -0.84
C TYR A 19 14.64 -7.22 -1.97
N ARG A 20 15.57 -6.27 -2.15
CA ARG A 20 16.67 -6.42 -3.12
C ARG A 20 17.55 -7.62 -2.78
N GLN A 21 17.94 -7.78 -1.52
CA GLN A 21 18.75 -8.93 -1.08
C GLN A 21 18.01 -10.26 -1.25
N LEU A 22 16.69 -10.26 -1.03
CA LEU A 22 15.84 -11.42 -1.25
C LEU A 22 15.77 -11.78 -2.74
N SER A 23 15.55 -10.80 -3.62
CA SER A 23 15.54 -11.00 -5.08
C SER A 23 16.86 -11.57 -5.59
N VAL A 24 17.99 -11.01 -5.15
CA VAL A 24 19.33 -11.49 -5.53
C VAL A 24 19.55 -12.93 -5.03
N SER A 25 19.09 -13.25 -3.82
CA SER A 25 19.17 -14.62 -3.29
C SER A 25 18.32 -15.59 -4.12
N TYR A 26 17.15 -15.18 -4.59
CA TYR A 26 16.31 -16.00 -5.46
C TYR A 26 16.93 -16.26 -6.83
N GLU A 27 17.53 -15.25 -7.46
CA GLU A 27 18.26 -15.42 -8.71
C GLU A 27 19.45 -16.39 -8.56
N LYS A 28 20.15 -16.32 -7.42
CA LYS A 28 21.24 -17.27 -7.09
C LYS A 28 20.72 -18.69 -6.93
N ILE A 29 19.59 -18.89 -6.26
CA ILE A 29 18.97 -20.22 -6.09
C ILE A 29 18.54 -20.78 -7.45
N ASP A 30 17.86 -19.97 -8.30
CA ASP A 30 17.45 -20.44 -9.63
C ASP A 30 18.67 -20.76 -10.50
N SER A 31 19.67 -19.89 -10.55
CA SER A 31 20.92 -20.12 -11.31
C SER A 31 21.64 -21.39 -10.86
N THR A 32 21.75 -21.60 -9.55
CA THR A 32 22.39 -22.81 -8.98
C THR A 32 21.58 -24.07 -9.33
N SER A 33 20.25 -24.01 -9.19
CA SER A 33 19.38 -25.15 -9.54
C SER A 33 19.42 -25.49 -11.04
N LYS A 34 19.53 -24.50 -11.94
CA LYS A 34 19.73 -24.72 -13.38
C LYS A 34 21.06 -25.43 -13.66
N LYS A 35 22.14 -24.96 -13.01
CA LYS A 35 23.47 -25.57 -13.14
C LYS A 35 23.50 -27.00 -12.62
N LEU A 36 22.80 -27.29 -11.52
CA LEU A 36 22.69 -28.63 -10.95
C LEU A 36 22.03 -29.62 -11.93
N VAL A 37 20.93 -29.22 -12.57
CA VAL A 37 20.28 -30.03 -13.61
C VAL A 37 21.19 -30.21 -14.83
N ALA A 38 21.80 -29.12 -15.31
CA ALA A 38 22.72 -29.20 -16.46
C ALA A 38 23.97 -30.06 -16.18
N PHE A 39 24.44 -30.08 -14.93
CA PHE A 39 25.55 -30.94 -14.50
C PHE A 39 25.11 -32.40 -14.40
N ALA A 40 23.89 -32.67 -13.91
CA ALA A 40 23.31 -34.02 -13.86
C ALA A 40 23.09 -34.62 -15.25
N ASP A 41 22.74 -33.79 -16.24
CA ASP A 41 22.62 -34.26 -17.63
C ASP A 41 24.00 -34.54 -18.27
N LYS A 42 25.06 -33.88 -17.80
CA LYS A 42 26.44 -34.01 -18.32
C LYS A 42 27.32 -35.04 -17.58
N CYS A 43 26.79 -35.77 -16.58
CA CYS A 43 27.54 -36.66 -15.68
C CYS A 43 28.76 -37.36 -16.34
N PRO A 44 30.01 -36.96 -15.98
CA PRO A 44 31.22 -37.54 -16.55
C PRO A 44 31.80 -38.74 -15.78
N ASN A 45 31.22 -39.15 -14.64
CA ASN A 45 31.85 -40.11 -13.71
C ASN A 45 30.89 -41.20 -13.17
N ILE A 46 29.88 -41.61 -13.94
CA ILE A 46 29.11 -42.82 -13.61
C ILE A 46 29.55 -43.88 -14.61
N ASP A 47 29.95 -45.05 -14.11
CA ASP A 47 30.30 -46.23 -14.91
C ASP A 47 29.20 -46.44 -15.98
N GLU A 48 29.58 -46.48 -17.27
CA GLU A 48 28.62 -46.46 -18.40
C GLU A 48 27.58 -47.59 -18.33
N ASN A 49 27.87 -48.63 -17.54
CA ASN A 49 27.03 -49.80 -17.32
C ASN A 49 25.89 -49.61 -16.29
N ASP A 50 25.84 -48.53 -15.49
CA ASP A 50 24.75 -48.27 -14.54
C ASP A 50 23.88 -47.06 -14.93
N ILE A 51 23.17 -47.26 -16.05
CA ILE A 51 22.18 -46.33 -16.60
C ILE A 51 21.07 -46.02 -15.56
N SER A 52 20.76 -46.97 -14.67
CA SER A 52 19.72 -46.82 -13.64
C SER A 52 20.11 -45.76 -12.60
N SER A 53 21.35 -45.78 -12.13
CA SER A 53 21.84 -44.80 -11.14
C SER A 53 21.97 -43.38 -11.72
N LYS A 54 22.38 -43.25 -13.00
CA LYS A 54 22.39 -41.96 -13.71
C LYS A 54 20.99 -41.37 -13.87
N ALA A 55 20.01 -42.20 -14.26
CA ALA A 55 18.63 -41.77 -14.41
C ALA A 55 17.99 -41.36 -13.07
N ARG A 56 18.31 -42.07 -11.98
CA ARG A 56 17.85 -41.72 -10.62
C ARG A 56 18.45 -40.39 -10.14
N TYR A 57 19.74 -40.15 -10.36
CA TYR A 57 20.40 -38.89 -10.01
C TYR A 57 19.81 -37.70 -10.79
N ALA A 58 19.64 -37.84 -12.11
CA ALA A 58 18.99 -36.81 -12.93
C ALA A 58 17.54 -36.52 -12.49
N THR A 59 16.79 -37.57 -12.13
CA THR A 59 15.43 -37.43 -11.59
C THR A 59 15.43 -36.67 -10.26
N LEU A 60 16.35 -37.01 -9.36
CA LEU A 60 16.52 -36.29 -8.08
C LEU A 60 16.82 -34.80 -8.31
N CYS A 61 17.75 -34.47 -9.21
CA CYS A 61 18.09 -33.09 -9.55
C CYS A 61 16.89 -32.29 -10.11
N ARG A 62 16.07 -32.93 -10.96
CA ARG A 62 14.82 -32.31 -11.48
C ARG A 62 13.79 -32.10 -10.37
N ASN A 63 13.64 -33.04 -9.46
CA ASN A 63 12.76 -32.90 -8.31
C ASN A 63 13.22 -31.76 -7.39
N ILE A 64 14.51 -31.69 -7.07
CA ILE A 64 15.09 -30.58 -6.28
C ILE A 64 14.81 -29.22 -6.95
N ARG A 65 14.95 -29.13 -8.28
CA ARG A 65 14.63 -27.92 -9.03
C ARG A 65 13.15 -27.57 -8.96
N MET A 66 12.25 -28.54 -9.14
CA MET A 66 10.81 -28.30 -9.01
C MET A 66 10.46 -27.73 -7.63
N TYR A 67 10.98 -28.34 -6.56
CA TYR A 67 10.74 -27.85 -5.19
C TYR A 67 11.30 -26.44 -5.00
N ALA A 68 12.52 -26.16 -5.48
CA ALA A 68 13.10 -24.82 -5.39
C ALA A 68 12.23 -23.78 -6.12
N VAL A 69 11.81 -24.04 -7.36
CA VAL A 69 10.96 -23.13 -8.14
C VAL A 69 9.61 -22.91 -7.46
N GLN A 70 9.00 -23.97 -6.93
CA GLN A 70 7.70 -23.89 -6.25
C GLN A 70 7.79 -23.04 -4.98
N VAL A 71 8.85 -23.20 -4.18
CA VAL A 71 9.09 -22.35 -3.01
C VAL A 71 9.27 -20.90 -3.41
N LEU A 72 10.05 -20.63 -4.47
CA LEU A 72 10.26 -19.27 -5.00
C LEU A 72 8.95 -18.63 -5.46
N GLN A 73 8.13 -19.36 -6.22
CA GLN A 73 6.82 -18.88 -6.68
C GLN A 73 5.85 -18.61 -5.52
N ASN A 74 5.77 -19.53 -4.56
CA ASN A 74 4.91 -19.35 -3.38
C ASN A 74 5.32 -18.12 -2.58
N PHE A 75 6.63 -17.88 -2.44
CA PHE A 75 7.12 -16.70 -1.72
C PHE A 75 6.85 -15.41 -2.51
N SER A 76 7.13 -15.39 -3.82
CA SER A 76 6.81 -14.24 -4.68
C SER A 76 5.32 -13.90 -4.73
N LEU A 77 4.44 -14.90 -4.69
CA LEU A 77 2.99 -14.71 -4.68
C LEU A 77 2.45 -14.29 -3.30
N SER A 78 3.10 -14.73 -2.21
CA SER A 78 2.67 -14.42 -0.84
C SER A 78 3.24 -13.10 -0.31
N THR A 79 4.41 -12.66 -0.79
CA THR A 79 4.96 -11.35 -0.42
C THR A 79 4.42 -10.25 -1.34
N ARG A 80 3.60 -9.33 -0.80
CA ARG A 80 3.26 -8.09 -1.50
C ARG A 80 4.54 -7.28 -1.73
N ARG A 81 4.86 -6.96 -2.98
CA ARG A 81 5.96 -6.05 -3.35
C ARG A 81 5.90 -4.79 -2.49
N VAL A 82 7.01 -4.42 -1.86
CA VAL A 82 7.12 -3.14 -1.16
C VAL A 82 7.04 -2.01 -2.20
N PRO A 83 6.13 -1.03 -2.03
CA PRO A 83 6.00 0.10 -2.93
C PRO A 83 7.32 0.88 -3.09
N THR A 84 7.58 1.38 -4.29
CA THR A 84 8.75 2.24 -4.53
C THR A 84 8.56 3.60 -3.86
N GLU A 85 9.66 4.33 -3.65
CA GLU A 85 9.61 5.69 -3.08
C GLU A 85 8.80 6.63 -3.98
N ASP A 86 8.90 6.44 -5.30
CA ASP A 86 8.09 7.14 -6.30
C ASP A 86 6.60 6.75 -6.24
N GLU A 87 6.26 5.46 -6.11
CA GLU A 87 4.87 4.99 -5.96
C GLU A 87 4.24 5.56 -4.67
N ILE A 88 5.00 5.63 -3.58
CA ILE A 88 4.55 6.23 -2.32
C ILE A 88 4.37 7.73 -2.47
N LYS A 89 5.31 8.41 -3.13
CA LYS A 89 5.21 9.83 -3.42
C LYS A 89 3.98 10.12 -4.28
N GLN A 90 3.77 9.37 -5.35
CA GLN A 90 2.58 9.47 -6.19
C GLN A 90 1.31 9.21 -5.40
N ALA A 91 1.28 8.21 -4.52
CA ALA A 91 0.11 7.95 -3.67
C ALA A 91 -0.16 9.09 -2.69
N ARG A 92 0.89 9.71 -2.13
CA ARG A 92 0.78 10.90 -1.27
C ARG A 92 0.28 12.11 -2.07
N ASP A 93 0.83 12.35 -3.24
CA ASP A 93 0.44 13.47 -4.11
C ASP A 93 -1.00 13.29 -4.62
N ALA A 94 -1.38 12.07 -5.00
CA ALA A 94 -2.75 11.74 -5.42
C ALA A 94 -3.74 11.92 -4.26
N LYS A 95 -3.38 11.47 -3.05
CA LYS A 95 -4.18 11.72 -1.86
C LYS A 95 -4.31 13.22 -1.58
N GLN A 96 -3.21 13.97 -1.63
CA GLN A 96 -3.23 15.42 -1.40
C GLN A 96 -4.09 16.15 -2.44
N ARG A 97 -4.03 15.74 -3.72
CA ARG A 97 -4.89 16.29 -4.78
C ARG A 97 -6.36 15.99 -4.50
N SER A 98 -6.69 14.75 -4.16
CA SER A 98 -8.05 14.38 -3.79
C SER A 98 -8.55 15.18 -2.58
N ASP A 99 -7.71 15.35 -1.55
CA ASP A 99 -8.05 16.12 -0.36
C ASP A 99 -8.26 17.61 -0.70
N ASN A 100 -7.45 18.18 -1.61
CA ASN A 100 -7.60 19.55 -2.09
C ASN A 100 -8.88 19.73 -2.92
N GLU A 101 -9.21 18.79 -3.81
CA GLU A 101 -10.44 18.81 -4.60
C GLU A 101 -11.70 18.69 -3.73
N LEU A 102 -11.65 17.84 -2.69
CA LEU A 102 -12.71 17.74 -1.69
C LEU A 102 -12.87 19.06 -0.92
N MET A 103 -11.75 19.66 -0.53
CA MET A 103 -11.72 20.93 0.18
C MET A 103 -12.35 22.06 -0.66
N GLU A 104 -12.01 22.15 -1.94
CA GLU A 104 -12.60 23.13 -2.86
C GLU A 104 -14.13 22.95 -2.98
N LYS A 105 -14.61 21.73 -3.18
CA LYS A 105 -16.06 21.44 -3.30
C LYS A 105 -16.84 21.82 -2.04
N VAL A 106 -16.28 21.53 -0.86
CA VAL A 106 -16.93 21.83 0.42
C VAL A 106 -16.98 23.33 0.66
N ILE A 107 -15.89 24.06 0.44
CA ILE A 107 -15.84 25.51 0.63
C ILE A 107 -16.88 26.22 -0.25
N LEU A 108 -17.00 25.82 -1.52
CA LEU A 108 -18.00 26.37 -2.45
C LEU A 108 -19.45 26.09 -2.01
N SER A 109 -19.66 25.04 -1.19
CA SER A 109 -20.98 24.65 -0.70
C SER A 109 -21.39 25.41 0.57
N ILE A 110 -20.46 26.09 1.26
CA ILE A 110 -20.74 26.76 2.53
C ILE A 110 -21.13 28.23 2.28
N PRO A 111 -22.36 28.65 2.61
CA PRO A 111 -22.78 30.04 2.44
C PRO A 111 -21.97 30.99 3.34
N GLY A 112 -21.37 32.02 2.74
CA GLY A 112 -20.67 33.10 3.43
C GLY A 112 -19.15 32.91 3.60
N ILE A 113 -18.55 31.85 3.04
CA ILE A 113 -17.09 31.68 2.98
C ILE A 113 -16.63 32.04 1.56
N ASN A 114 -15.81 33.10 1.43
CA ASN A 114 -15.31 33.55 0.12
C ASN A 114 -14.10 32.72 -0.33
N GLY A 115 -13.94 32.51 -1.65
CA GLY A 115 -12.84 31.74 -2.25
C GLY A 115 -11.40 32.20 -1.93
N LYS A 116 -11.22 33.32 -1.20
CA LYS A 116 -9.92 33.71 -0.62
C LYS A 116 -9.50 32.80 0.55
N THR A 117 -10.41 32.00 1.10
CA THR A 117 -10.14 30.93 2.08
C THR A 117 -9.34 29.76 1.49
N LEU A 118 -9.11 29.72 0.17
CA LEU A 118 -8.17 28.76 -0.43
C LEU A 118 -6.73 28.89 0.08
N GLU A 119 -6.34 30.06 0.63
CA GLU A 119 -4.98 30.32 1.15
C GLU A 119 -4.86 30.16 2.68
N LEU A 120 -5.96 30.09 3.43
CA LEU A 120 -6.00 29.88 4.88
C LEU A 120 -6.64 28.52 5.17
N SER A 121 -6.12 27.58 5.94
CA SER A 121 -4.97 27.42 6.81
C SER A 121 -4.93 25.89 7.04
N GLU A 122 -3.79 25.28 7.35
CA GLU A 122 -3.76 23.88 7.84
C GLU A 122 -4.78 23.64 8.99
N GLU A 123 -5.18 24.71 9.69
CA GLU A 123 -6.17 24.72 10.76
C GLU A 123 -7.61 24.47 10.31
N LEU A 124 -7.99 24.84 9.07
CA LEU A 124 -9.36 24.62 8.57
C LEU A 124 -9.58 23.23 7.97
N LYS A 125 -8.50 22.54 7.54
CA LYS A 125 -8.56 21.18 7.00
C LYS A 125 -9.34 20.18 7.86
N PRO A 126 -9.11 20.08 9.19
CA PRO A 126 -9.88 19.14 10.02
C PRO A 126 -11.38 19.46 10.04
N PHE A 127 -11.77 20.74 10.04
CA PHE A 127 -13.18 21.14 10.02
C PHE A 127 -13.85 20.81 8.68
N ILE A 128 -13.16 21.06 7.58
CA ILE A 128 -13.64 20.76 6.23
C ILE A 128 -13.81 19.25 6.03
N GLN A 129 -12.84 18.46 6.51
CA GLN A 129 -12.92 17.01 6.47
C GLN A 129 -14.11 16.49 7.30
N GLN A 130 -14.33 17.04 8.49
CA GLN A 130 -15.46 16.69 9.34
C GLN A 130 -16.80 17.06 8.69
N TYR A 131 -16.89 18.25 8.09
CA TYR A 131 -18.07 18.70 7.37
C TYR A 131 -18.43 17.74 6.22
N TYR A 132 -17.42 17.31 5.44
CA TYR A 132 -17.62 16.32 4.39
C TYR A 132 -18.09 14.96 4.92
N GLN A 133 -17.53 14.48 6.04
CA GLN A 133 -17.98 13.23 6.66
C GLN A 133 -19.45 13.30 7.08
N VAL A 134 -19.87 14.41 7.70
CA VAL A 134 -21.26 14.62 8.12
C VAL A 134 -22.19 14.69 6.90
N LEU A 135 -21.77 15.30 5.79
CA LEU A 135 -22.53 15.25 4.52
C LEU A 135 -22.73 13.81 4.02
N GLN A 136 -21.69 12.98 4.06
CA GLN A 136 -21.79 11.57 3.65
C GLN A 136 -22.75 10.78 4.55
N TYR A 137 -22.66 10.97 5.87
CA TYR A 137 -23.60 10.36 6.80
C TYR A 137 -25.03 10.84 6.59
N MET A 138 -25.22 12.13 6.31
CA MET A 138 -26.54 12.68 6.02
C MET A 138 -27.13 12.07 4.75
N GLN A 139 -26.32 11.88 3.70
CA GLN A 139 -26.77 11.22 2.48
C GLN A 139 -27.19 9.77 2.76
N GLN A 140 -26.44 9.04 3.59
CA GLN A 140 -26.79 7.68 4.02
C GLN A 140 -28.08 7.65 4.86
N ALA A 141 -28.26 8.60 5.78
CA ALA A 141 -29.48 8.72 6.60
C ALA A 141 -30.71 9.02 5.73
N LYS A 142 -30.57 9.91 4.74
CA LYS A 142 -31.62 10.20 3.73
C LYS A 142 -32.01 8.95 2.93
N LEU A 143 -31.03 8.19 2.45
CA LEU A 143 -31.29 6.93 1.73
C LEU A 143 -31.94 5.86 2.61
N ALA A 144 -31.67 5.88 3.91
CA ALA A 144 -32.26 4.97 4.88
C ALA A 144 -33.61 5.44 5.44
N GLY A 145 -34.11 6.62 5.06
CA GLY A 145 -35.37 7.20 5.56
C GLY A 145 -35.35 7.55 7.06
N ARG A 146 -34.17 7.83 7.63
CA ARG A 146 -33.99 8.20 9.04
C ARG A 146 -34.02 9.71 9.23
N ASP A 147 -35.23 10.29 9.18
CA ASP A 147 -35.45 11.74 9.18
C ASP A 147 -34.99 12.45 10.47
N ASP A 148 -34.99 11.74 11.60
CA ASP A 148 -34.47 12.20 12.89
C ASP A 148 -32.95 12.37 12.87
N GLU A 149 -32.23 11.38 12.33
CA GLU A 149 -30.78 11.46 12.12
C GLU A 149 -30.42 12.57 11.12
N VAL A 150 -31.22 12.75 10.06
CA VAL A 150 -31.00 13.83 9.08
C VAL A 150 -31.07 15.20 9.75
N LYS A 151 -32.10 15.47 10.57
CA LYS A 151 -32.22 16.75 11.30
C LYS A 151 -31.07 16.99 12.27
N LEU A 152 -30.63 15.94 12.96
CA LEU A 152 -29.48 16.03 13.87
C LEU A 152 -28.19 16.38 13.10
N LEU A 153 -27.95 15.72 11.97
CA LEU A 153 -26.78 15.95 11.13
C LEU A 153 -26.82 17.34 10.45
N GLU A 154 -28.01 17.86 10.12
CA GLU A 154 -28.17 19.24 9.62
C GLU A 154 -27.74 20.27 10.69
N SER A 155 -28.17 20.11 11.94
CA SER A 155 -27.72 20.95 13.06
C SER A 155 -26.19 20.87 13.24
N ASN A 156 -25.62 19.67 13.11
CA ASN A 156 -24.17 19.50 13.23
C ASN A 156 -23.40 20.24 12.12
N LEU A 157 -23.92 20.23 10.87
CA LEU A 157 -23.31 20.99 9.78
C LEU A 157 -23.36 22.50 10.02
N GLU A 158 -24.45 23.02 10.59
CA GLU A 158 -24.56 24.44 10.92
C GLU A 158 -23.54 24.86 12.00
N GLU A 159 -23.38 24.05 13.05
CA GLU A 159 -22.37 24.25 14.08
C GLU A 159 -20.95 24.25 13.51
N LEU A 160 -20.63 23.27 12.63
CA LEU A 160 -19.34 23.20 11.96
C LEU A 160 -19.09 24.41 11.05
N ALA A 161 -20.10 24.84 10.29
CA ALA A 161 -20.01 26.03 9.45
C ALA A 161 -19.76 27.29 10.28
N GLN A 162 -20.42 27.41 11.44
CA GLN A 162 -20.20 28.53 12.35
C GLN A 162 -18.81 28.50 12.99
N ALA A 163 -18.35 27.32 13.43
CA ALA A 163 -16.99 27.15 13.96
C ALA A 163 -15.92 27.52 12.91
N MET A 164 -16.11 27.13 11.65
CA MET A 164 -15.22 27.51 10.55
C MET A 164 -15.18 29.02 10.32
N ARG A 165 -16.32 29.71 10.41
CA ARG A 165 -16.36 31.20 10.29
C ARG A 165 -15.62 31.88 11.43
N VAL A 166 -15.75 31.38 12.66
CA VAL A 166 -15.03 31.91 13.82
C VAL A 166 -13.53 31.67 13.68
N ALA A 167 -13.13 30.45 13.29
CA ALA A 167 -11.73 30.11 13.05
C ALA A 167 -11.10 30.95 11.93
N HIS A 168 -11.88 31.37 10.92
CA HIS A 168 -11.41 32.28 9.87
C HIS A 168 -11.21 33.73 10.35
N GLN A 169 -11.89 34.16 11.43
CA GLN A 169 -11.81 35.55 11.91
C GLN A 169 -10.69 35.79 12.93
N ASN A 170 -10.12 34.72 13.50
CA ASN A 170 -8.98 34.76 14.42
C ASN A 170 -7.65 34.66 13.67
#